data_AF-A0A928A2S7-F1
#
_entry.id   AF-A0A928A2S7-F1
#
_cell.length_a   1.000
_cell.length_b   1.000
_cell.length_c   1.000
_cell.angle_alpha   90.00
_cell.angle_beta   90.00
_cell.angle_gamma   90.00
#
_symmetry.space_group_name_H-M   'P 1'
#
loop_
_entity.id
_entity.type
_entity.pdbx_description
1 polymer ?
#
loop_
_entity_poly.entity_id
_entity_poly.type
_entity_poly.pdbx_seq_one_letter_code
_entity_poly.pdbx_strand_id
1 'polypeptide(L)'
;MKKRGFTLVEMLGIVVVLGIIATIAIPVIQGSINSNREKMLNVVKKQLIDVSKDWSAKNVSSLPEENGESVSVTLKDLKESGLLRIDVGNPKTSKVLSNESFITITKRDNNFVYEVILYDLVDADQVEEGAPTITLNGSQVVNLSIGDVYTESGTLEPDVSIQIIKNGKEVSTIDTSAPCTYSIYYSLVQNDKLGLSIRTVIVK
;
A
#
# COMPACT_ATOMS: atom_id res chain seq x y z
N MET A 1 -16.89 37.81 -42.74
CA MET A 1 -15.79 38.10 -41.78
C MET A 1 -14.59 37.25 -42.17
N LYS A 2 -13.43 37.84 -42.51
CA LYS A 2 -12.21 37.08 -42.83
C LYS A 2 -11.58 36.58 -41.52
N LYS A 3 -11.55 35.27 -41.29
CA LYS A 3 -10.74 34.67 -40.21
C LYS A 3 -9.28 34.64 -40.66
N ARG A 4 -8.42 35.41 -40.02
CA ARG A 4 -6.96 35.32 -40.23
C ARG A 4 -6.45 34.14 -39.42
N GLY A 5 -5.99 33.09 -40.09
CA GLY A 5 -5.28 31.98 -39.43
C GLY A 5 -3.82 32.35 -39.15
N PHE A 6 -3.23 31.76 -38.12
CA PHE A 6 -1.80 31.90 -37.82
C PHE A 6 -0.94 31.29 -38.93
N THR A 7 0.25 31.85 -39.13
CA THR A 7 1.26 31.31 -40.05
C THR A 7 2.04 30.17 -39.38
N LEU A 8 2.60 29.27 -40.19
CA LEU A 8 3.42 28.15 -39.69
C LEU A 8 4.66 28.62 -38.92
N VAL A 9 5.23 29.76 -39.30
CA VAL A 9 6.42 30.33 -38.64
C VAL A 9 6.08 30.85 -37.24
N GLU A 10 4.91 31.47 -37.07
CA GLU A 10 4.44 31.92 -35.75
C GLU A 10 4.18 30.73 -34.81
N MET A 11 3.56 29.66 -35.34
CA MET A 11 3.33 28.43 -34.57
C MET A 11 4.66 27.76 -34.16
N LEU A 12 5.69 27.81 -35.01
CA LEU A 12 7.02 27.30 -34.69
C LEU A 12 7.67 28.11 -33.55
N GLY A 13 7.56 29.44 -33.59
CA GLY A 13 8.06 30.32 -32.53
C GLY A 13 7.44 30.00 -31.17
N ILE A 14 6.13 29.78 -31.12
CA ILE A 14 5.40 29.42 -29.88
C ILE A 14 5.89 28.08 -29.33
N VAL A 15 6.05 27.06 -30.18
CA VAL A 15 6.52 25.74 -29.75
C VAL A 15 7.95 25.80 -29.20
N VAL A 16 8.83 26.57 -29.82
CA VAL A 16 10.21 26.78 -29.32
C VAL A 16 10.21 27.41 -27.94
N VAL A 17 9.41 28.47 -27.74
CA VAL A 17 9.30 29.14 -26.43
C VAL A 17 8.71 28.21 -25.37
N LEU A 18 7.64 27.48 -25.69
CA LEU A 18 7.04 26.49 -24.79
C LEU A 18 8.03 25.36 -24.45
N GLY A 19 8.88 24.95 -25.38
CA GLY A 19 9.94 23.97 -25.15
C GLY A 19 10.93 24.44 -24.08
N ILE A 20 11.44 25.67 -24.20
CA ILE A 20 12.38 26.26 -23.24
C ILE A 20 11.74 26.36 -21.85
N ILE A 21 10.48 26.83 -21.78
CA ILE A 21 9.73 26.94 -20.51
C ILE A 21 9.54 25.54 -19.89
N ALA A 22 9.15 24.54 -20.68
CA ALA A 22 8.95 23.17 -20.20
C ALA A 22 10.25 22.57 -19.62
N THR A 23 11.40 22.81 -20.26
CA THR A 23 12.71 22.33 -19.76
C THR A 23 13.03 22.86 -18.36
N ILE A 24 12.68 24.12 -18.07
CA ILE A 24 12.91 24.73 -16.74
C ILE A 24 11.84 24.29 -15.74
N ALA A 25 10.59 24.19 -16.19
CA ALA A 25 9.44 23.90 -15.33
C ALA A 25 9.43 22.45 -14.82
N ILE A 26 9.76 21.46 -15.67
CA ILE A 26 9.65 20.04 -15.32
C ILE A 26 10.48 19.67 -14.06
N PRO A 27 11.78 20.02 -13.94
CA PRO A 27 12.56 19.68 -12.75
C PRO A 27 12.01 20.32 -11.47
N VAL A 28 11.55 21.58 -11.53
CA VAL A 28 10.97 22.29 -10.38
C VAL A 28 9.67 21.63 -9.92
N ILE A 29 8.78 21.31 -10.87
CA ILE A 29 7.52 20.62 -10.59
C ILE A 29 7.82 19.23 -10.00
N GLN A 30 8.76 18.48 -10.56
CA GLN A 30 9.12 17.16 -10.07
C GLN A 30 9.70 17.20 -8.65
N GLY A 31 10.62 18.14 -8.37
CA GLY A 31 11.19 18.33 -7.03
C GLY A 31 10.13 18.71 -6.00
N SER A 32 9.18 19.58 -6.37
CA SER A 32 8.05 19.94 -5.52
C SER A 32 7.13 18.74 -5.24
N ILE A 33 6.80 17.95 -6.27
CA ILE A 33 5.98 16.73 -6.11
C ILE A 33 6.66 15.74 -5.18
N ASN A 34 7.95 15.46 -5.38
CA ASN A 34 8.71 14.53 -4.54
C ASN A 34 8.75 15.00 -3.08
N SER A 35 9.00 16.29 -2.85
CA SER A 35 8.97 16.89 -1.51
C SER A 35 7.59 16.77 -0.84
N ASN A 36 6.51 16.91 -1.61
CA ASN A 36 5.16 16.73 -1.10
C ASN A 36 4.85 15.26 -0.78
N ARG A 37 5.31 14.31 -1.59
CA ARG A 37 5.19 12.87 -1.30
C ARG A 37 5.91 12.48 -0.02
N GLU A 38 7.11 13.02 0.22
CA GLU A 38 7.85 12.83 1.49
C GLU A 38 7.06 13.34 2.70
N LYS A 39 6.53 14.57 2.62
CA LYS A 39 5.70 15.16 3.69
C LYS A 39 4.46 14.31 3.96
N MET A 40 3.78 13.85 2.91
CA MET A 40 2.60 13.00 3.04
C MET A 40 2.94 11.64 3.66
N LEU A 41 4.08 11.04 3.31
CA LEU A 41 4.53 9.80 3.95
C LEU A 41 4.73 10.00 5.46
N ASN A 42 5.31 11.13 5.87
CA ASN A 42 5.50 11.43 7.30
C ASN A 42 4.16 11.66 8.03
N VAL A 43 3.17 12.24 7.37
CA VAL A 43 1.80 12.35 7.90
C VAL A 43 1.20 10.96 8.12
N VAL A 44 1.33 10.06 7.14
CA VAL A 44 0.91 8.65 7.24
C VAL A 44 1.60 7.97 8.42
N LYS A 45 2.94 8.03 8.51
CA LYS A 45 3.70 7.42 9.61
C LYS A 45 3.27 7.97 10.97
N LYS A 46 3.05 9.29 11.07
CA LYS A 46 2.57 9.92 12.31
C LYS A 46 1.19 9.40 12.71
N GLN A 47 0.26 9.30 11.76
CA GLN A 47 -1.07 8.75 12.02
C GLN A 47 -0.98 7.30 12.53
N LEU A 48 -0.13 6.48 11.91
CA LEU A 48 0.11 5.11 12.37
C LEU A 48 0.68 5.07 13.78
N ILE A 49 1.65 5.93 14.11
CA ILE A 49 2.18 6.05 15.48
C ILE A 49 1.08 6.45 16.47
N ASP A 50 0.23 7.41 16.13
CA ASP A 50 -0.85 7.87 17.00
C ASP A 50 -1.88 6.75 17.23
N VAL A 51 -2.25 6.01 16.19
CA VAL A 51 -3.09 4.80 16.31
C VAL A 51 -2.40 3.70 17.14
N SER A 52 -1.10 3.49 16.95
CA SER A 52 -0.33 2.52 17.74
C SER A 52 -0.27 2.91 19.22
N LYS A 53 -0.21 4.21 19.57
CA LYS A 53 -0.31 4.66 20.97
C LYS A 53 -1.67 4.34 21.57
N ASP A 54 -2.74 4.57 20.82
CA ASP A 54 -4.10 4.20 21.25
C ASP A 54 -4.23 2.69 21.46
N TRP A 55 -3.61 1.90 20.58
CA TRP A 55 -3.51 0.46 20.73
C TRP A 55 -2.69 0.08 21.99
N SER A 56 -1.54 0.71 22.22
CA SER A 56 -0.70 0.48 23.40
C SER A 56 -1.44 0.75 24.71
N ALA A 57 -2.24 1.82 24.76
CA ALA A 57 -3.03 2.17 25.94
C ALA A 57 -4.08 1.10 26.29
N LYS A 58 -4.54 0.32 25.30
CA LYS A 58 -5.49 -0.79 25.48
C LYS A 58 -4.81 -2.13 25.74
N ASN A 59 -3.55 -2.27 25.34
CA ASN A 59 -2.78 -3.52 25.38
C ASN A 59 -1.53 -3.37 26.25
N VAL A 60 -1.66 -2.73 27.42
CA VAL A 60 -0.53 -2.41 28.31
C VAL A 60 0.28 -3.66 28.67
N SER A 61 -0.38 -4.80 28.87
CA SER A 61 0.27 -6.08 29.18
C SER A 61 1.12 -6.66 28.04
N SER A 62 0.99 -6.14 26.82
CA SER A 62 1.75 -6.58 25.64
C SER A 62 2.91 -5.63 25.33
N LEU A 63 3.13 -4.61 26.16
CA LEU A 63 4.21 -3.65 25.96
C LEU A 63 5.53 -4.16 26.56
N PRO A 64 6.67 -3.80 25.96
CA PRO A 64 7.97 -4.14 26.51
C PRO A 64 8.20 -3.45 27.87
N GLU A 65 8.72 -4.19 28.82
CA GLU A 65 8.96 -3.71 30.18
C GLU A 65 10.43 -3.29 30.37
N GLU A 66 11.37 -4.02 29.76
CA GLU A 66 12.81 -3.77 29.93
C GLU A 66 13.39 -2.84 28.87
N ASN A 67 14.41 -2.07 29.25
CA ASN A 67 15.05 -1.12 28.34
C ASN A 67 15.69 -1.83 27.14
N GLY A 68 15.30 -1.43 25.93
CA GLY A 68 15.75 -2.05 24.68
C GLY A 68 14.84 -3.16 24.16
N GLU A 69 13.92 -3.69 24.97
CA GLU A 69 12.91 -4.64 24.49
C GLU A 69 11.92 -3.96 23.54
N SER A 70 11.41 -4.74 22.60
CA SER A 70 10.52 -4.26 21.55
C SER A 70 9.36 -5.22 21.31
N VAL A 71 8.21 -4.66 20.94
CA VAL A 71 7.06 -5.40 20.40
C VAL A 71 6.65 -4.78 19.06
N SER A 72 6.15 -5.60 18.15
CA SER A 72 5.63 -5.14 16.85
C SER A 72 4.11 -5.24 16.82
N VAL A 73 3.46 -4.24 16.25
CA VAL A 73 2.02 -4.23 15.94
C VAL A 73 1.82 -4.00 14.44
N THR A 74 1.08 -4.88 13.79
CA THR A 74 0.87 -4.84 12.33
C THR A 74 -0.31 -3.95 11.95
N LEU A 75 -0.38 -3.52 10.68
CA LEU A 75 -1.56 -2.81 10.17
C LEU A 75 -2.82 -3.68 10.21
N LYS A 76 -2.67 -5.01 10.05
CA LYS A 76 -3.77 -5.96 10.29
C LYS A 76 -4.34 -5.78 11.69
N ASP A 77 -3.50 -5.84 12.72
CA ASP A 77 -3.93 -5.70 14.13
C ASP A 77 -4.64 -4.34 14.37
N LEU A 78 -4.11 -3.26 13.78
CA LEU A 78 -4.70 -1.93 13.91
C LEU A 78 -6.05 -1.77 13.20
N LYS A 79 -6.22 -2.42 12.04
CA LYS A 79 -7.50 -2.47 11.31
C LYS A 79 -8.53 -3.32 12.07
N GLU A 80 -8.14 -4.52 12.51
CA GLU A 80 -9.01 -5.46 13.23
C GLU A 80 -9.43 -4.94 14.60
N SER A 81 -8.57 -4.16 15.29
CA SER A 81 -8.93 -3.45 16.52
C SER A 81 -9.92 -2.29 16.31
N GLY A 82 -10.26 -1.95 15.06
CA GLY A 82 -11.18 -0.89 14.69
C GLY A 82 -10.64 0.53 14.90
N LEU A 83 -9.35 0.67 15.24
CA LEU A 83 -8.69 1.96 15.44
C LEU A 83 -8.30 2.61 14.10
N LEU A 84 -7.94 1.80 13.11
CA LEU A 84 -7.58 2.28 11.77
C LEU A 84 -8.74 2.06 10.79
N ARG A 85 -9.38 3.15 10.36
CA ARG A 85 -10.54 3.13 9.43
C ARG A 85 -10.21 3.53 7.99
N ILE A 86 -8.95 3.82 7.70
CA ILE A 86 -8.52 4.38 6.42
C ILE A 86 -7.70 3.34 5.66
N ASP A 87 -8.02 3.16 4.38
CA ASP A 87 -7.09 2.56 3.42
C ASP A 87 -5.94 3.53 3.19
N VAL A 88 -4.83 3.27 3.86
CA VAL A 88 -3.64 4.09 3.75
C VAL A 88 -2.87 3.62 2.52
N GLY A 89 -2.95 4.37 1.43
CA GLY A 89 -2.04 4.20 0.29
C GLY A 89 -0.67 4.80 0.61
N ASN A 90 0.40 4.26 0.03
CA ASN A 90 1.73 4.83 0.14
C ASN A 90 1.83 6.09 -0.76
N PRO A 91 2.01 7.30 -0.21
CA PRO A 91 2.01 8.52 -1.02
C PRO A 91 3.19 8.61 -2.00
N LYS A 92 4.27 7.86 -1.77
CA LYS A 92 5.44 7.85 -2.66
C LYS A 92 5.23 6.99 -3.88
N THR A 93 4.74 5.78 -3.68
CA THR A 93 4.62 4.75 -4.72
C THR A 93 3.21 4.67 -5.31
N SER A 94 2.23 5.28 -4.64
CA SER A 94 0.79 5.18 -4.93
C SER A 94 0.23 3.75 -4.84
N LYS A 95 1.00 2.82 -4.26
CA LYS A 95 0.57 1.43 -4.01
C LYS A 95 -0.19 1.33 -2.70
N VAL A 96 -0.99 0.27 -2.58
CA VAL A 96 -1.67 -0.05 -1.31
C VAL A 96 -0.63 -0.58 -0.32
N LEU A 97 -0.72 -0.17 0.94
CA LEU A 97 0.15 -0.71 1.99
C LEU A 97 -0.28 -2.13 2.36
N SER A 98 0.72 -3.01 2.53
CA SER A 98 0.54 -4.36 3.04
C SER A 98 0.07 -4.32 4.49
N ASN A 99 -0.84 -5.22 4.84
CA ASN A 99 -1.28 -5.51 6.20
C ASN A 99 -0.14 -5.96 7.12
N GLU A 100 0.94 -6.47 6.53
CA GLU A 100 2.18 -6.83 7.21
C GLU A 100 3.08 -5.63 7.53
N SER A 101 2.76 -4.41 7.06
CA SER A 101 3.43 -3.20 7.54
C SER A 101 3.24 -3.10 9.05
N PHE A 102 4.26 -2.67 9.78
CA PHE A 102 4.22 -2.73 11.24
C PHE A 102 4.91 -1.54 11.90
N ILE A 103 4.55 -1.36 13.17
CA ILE A 103 5.13 -0.36 14.06
C ILE A 103 5.85 -1.11 15.17
N THR A 104 7.15 -0.87 15.30
CA THR A 104 7.95 -1.35 16.43
C THR A 104 7.85 -0.36 17.57
N ILE A 105 7.51 -0.85 18.75
CA ILE A 105 7.44 -0.08 20.00
C ILE A 105 8.58 -0.57 20.88
N THR A 106 9.59 0.27 21.10
CA THR A 106 10.77 -0.07 21.90
C THR A 106 10.75 0.71 23.21
N LYS A 107 10.95 0.01 24.34
CA LYS A 107 11.12 0.65 25.64
C LYS A 107 12.48 1.34 25.71
N ARG A 108 12.47 2.65 26.02
CA ARG A 108 13.68 3.47 26.23
C ARG A 108 13.54 4.25 27.52
N ASP A 109 14.19 3.77 28.58
CA ASP A 109 14.06 4.29 29.94
C ASP A 109 12.56 4.41 30.35
N ASN A 110 12.07 5.62 30.61
CA ASN A 110 10.67 5.86 30.97
C ASN A 110 9.74 6.15 29.77
N ASN A 111 10.24 6.08 28.54
CA ASN A 111 9.49 6.40 27.33
C ASN A 111 9.43 5.21 26.36
N PHE A 112 8.58 5.37 25.33
CA PHE A 112 8.53 4.46 24.19
C PHE A 112 8.98 5.18 22.93
N VAL A 113 9.80 4.50 22.13
CA VAL A 113 10.17 4.92 20.78
C VAL A 113 9.37 4.10 19.80
N TYR A 114 8.82 4.77 18.79
CA TYR A 114 8.00 4.15 17.76
C TYR A 114 8.70 4.28 16.42
N GLU A 115 8.87 3.15 15.73
CA GLU A 115 9.44 3.09 14.39
C GLU A 115 8.44 2.43 13.44
N VAL A 116 8.23 3.02 12.26
CA VAL A 116 7.24 2.55 11.28
C VAL A 116 7.94 2.01 10.05
N ILE A 117 7.69 0.73 9.78
CA ILE A 117 8.12 0.01 8.59
C ILE A 117 6.88 -0.24 7.71
N LEU A 118 6.98 0.20 6.46
CA LEU A 118 5.90 0.12 5.49
C LEU A 118 6.34 -0.75 4.34
N TYR A 119 5.50 -1.71 3.99
CA TYR A 119 5.65 -2.52 2.78
C TYR A 119 4.50 -2.24 1.83
N ASP A 120 4.80 -2.16 0.55
CA ASP A 120 3.79 -2.02 -0.48
C ASP A 120 3.32 -3.38 -0.99
N LEU A 121 2.05 -3.49 -1.34
CA LEU A 121 1.57 -4.57 -2.18
C LEU A 121 2.10 -4.34 -3.60
N VAL A 122 3.08 -5.16 -3.98
CA VAL A 122 3.74 -5.12 -5.28
C VAL A 122 3.44 -6.39 -6.07
N ASP A 123 3.74 -6.36 -7.37
CA ASP A 123 3.63 -7.55 -8.21
C ASP A 123 4.67 -8.61 -7.77
N ALA A 124 4.38 -9.89 -8.00
CA ALA A 124 5.18 -10.99 -7.45
C ALA A 124 6.65 -10.98 -7.93
N ASP A 125 6.94 -10.39 -9.08
CA ASP A 125 8.28 -10.21 -9.65
C ASP A 125 9.09 -9.07 -8.99
N GLN A 126 8.44 -8.24 -8.17
CA GLN A 126 9.07 -7.14 -7.42
C GLN A 126 9.35 -7.51 -5.96
N VAL A 127 9.05 -8.75 -5.56
CA VAL A 127 9.34 -9.26 -4.22
C VAL A 127 10.84 -9.43 -4.03
N GLU A 128 11.34 -9.06 -2.84
CA GLU A 128 12.76 -9.13 -2.52
C GLU A 128 13.29 -10.57 -2.50
N GLU A 129 14.53 -10.77 -2.96
CA GLU A 129 15.19 -12.06 -2.90
C GLU A 129 15.31 -12.55 -1.45
N GLY A 130 14.90 -13.80 -1.21
CA GLY A 130 14.90 -14.42 0.13
C GLY A 130 13.72 -14.01 1.01
N ALA A 131 12.71 -13.33 0.47
CA ALA A 131 11.41 -13.22 1.11
C ALA A 131 10.74 -14.61 1.25
N PRO A 132 9.83 -14.79 2.22
CA PRO A 132 9.12 -16.05 2.39
C PRO A 132 8.26 -16.39 1.16
N THR A 133 8.23 -17.66 0.79
CA THR A 133 7.33 -18.18 -0.26
C THR A 133 5.97 -18.47 0.35
N ILE A 134 4.89 -18.09 -0.36
CA ILE A 134 3.52 -18.37 0.04
C ILE A 134 2.88 -19.31 -0.99
N THR A 135 2.38 -20.44 -0.52
CA THR A 135 1.76 -21.48 -1.34
C THR A 135 0.24 -21.39 -1.26
N LEU A 136 -0.40 -21.07 -2.39
CA LEU A 136 -1.86 -20.97 -2.47
C LEU A 136 -2.50 -22.36 -2.51
N ASN A 137 -3.60 -22.53 -1.77
CA ASN A 137 -4.46 -23.70 -1.94
C ASN A 137 -5.34 -23.51 -3.18
N GLY A 138 -5.18 -24.34 -4.21
CA GLY A 138 -5.97 -24.23 -5.44
C GLY A 138 -5.39 -23.25 -6.47
N SER A 139 -6.20 -22.81 -7.44
CA SER A 139 -5.72 -22.07 -8.60
C SER A 139 -5.36 -20.62 -8.32
N GLN A 140 -4.30 -20.12 -8.97
CA GLN A 140 -3.92 -18.71 -8.96
C GLN A 140 -4.90 -17.83 -9.76
N VAL A 141 -5.61 -18.41 -10.72
CA VAL A 141 -6.66 -17.73 -11.49
C VAL A 141 -7.99 -18.46 -11.28
N VAL A 142 -8.99 -17.73 -10.80
CA VAL A 142 -10.35 -18.24 -10.58
C VAL A 142 -11.30 -17.51 -11.52
N ASN A 143 -12.06 -18.26 -12.31
CA ASN A 143 -13.11 -17.70 -13.17
C ASN A 143 -14.47 -17.99 -12.53
N LEU A 144 -15.28 -16.96 -12.36
CA LEU A 144 -16.63 -17.03 -11.82
C LEU A 144 -17.63 -16.51 -12.86
N SER A 145 -18.83 -17.08 -12.85
CA SER A 145 -19.98 -16.51 -13.56
C SER A 145 -20.59 -15.39 -12.73
N ILE A 146 -21.29 -14.46 -13.38
CA ILE A 146 -22.07 -13.42 -12.68
C ILE A 146 -23.04 -14.06 -11.69
N GLY A 147 -23.00 -13.60 -10.44
CA GLY A 147 -23.84 -14.09 -9.34
C GLY A 147 -23.26 -15.28 -8.55
N ASP A 148 -22.14 -15.87 -8.98
CA ASP A 148 -21.48 -16.94 -8.23
C ASP A 148 -20.96 -16.41 -6.88
N VAL A 149 -20.90 -17.29 -5.88
CA VAL A 149 -20.27 -16.98 -4.59
C VAL A 149 -18.79 -17.34 -4.64
N TYR A 150 -17.92 -16.38 -4.31
CA TYR A 150 -16.51 -16.66 -4.14
C TYR A 150 -16.23 -17.19 -2.72
N THR A 151 -15.53 -18.33 -2.64
CA THR A 151 -15.01 -18.87 -1.39
C THR A 151 -13.49 -18.85 -1.44
N GLU A 152 -12.86 -18.15 -0.49
CA GLU A 152 -11.41 -18.12 -0.35
C GLU A 152 -10.87 -19.51 0.00
N SER A 153 -9.80 -19.93 -0.69
CA SER A 153 -9.18 -21.24 -0.50
C SER A 153 -8.01 -21.20 0.47
N GLY A 154 -7.48 -20.01 0.75
CA GLY A 154 -6.39 -19.78 1.69
C GLY A 154 -5.04 -20.28 1.18
N THR A 155 -4.13 -20.50 2.13
CA THR A 155 -2.73 -20.86 1.92
C THR A 155 -2.35 -22.10 2.73
N LEU A 156 -1.20 -22.70 2.41
CA LEU A 156 -0.63 -23.75 3.25
C LEU A 156 0.04 -23.18 4.50
N GLU A 157 0.69 -22.03 4.37
CA GLU A 157 1.35 -21.33 5.47
C GLU A 157 0.30 -20.68 6.39
N PRO A 158 0.48 -20.78 7.73
CA PRO A 158 -0.39 -20.09 8.69
C PRO A 158 -0.13 -18.58 8.71
N ASP A 159 -1.02 -17.85 9.37
CA ASP A 159 -0.88 -16.42 9.70
C ASP A 159 -0.67 -15.47 8.51
N VAL A 160 -0.95 -15.93 7.29
CA VAL A 160 -0.91 -15.11 6.07
C VAL A 160 -2.01 -14.05 6.11
N SER A 161 -1.62 -12.79 5.90
CA SER A 161 -2.56 -11.68 5.73
C SER A 161 -3.14 -11.65 4.33
N ILE A 162 -4.47 -11.47 4.24
CA ILE A 162 -5.21 -11.39 2.97
C ILE A 162 -5.74 -9.96 2.77
N GLN A 163 -5.49 -9.39 1.59
CA GLN A 163 -6.06 -8.11 1.15
C GLN A 163 -6.66 -8.26 -0.26
N ILE A 164 -7.92 -7.85 -0.42
CA ILE A 164 -8.61 -7.90 -1.72
C ILE A 164 -8.54 -6.52 -2.36
N ILE A 165 -7.98 -6.44 -3.55
CA ILE A 165 -7.76 -5.19 -4.27
C ILE A 165 -8.60 -5.17 -5.56
N LYS A 166 -9.33 -4.07 -5.76
CA LYS A 166 -10.06 -3.75 -6.99
C LYS A 166 -9.71 -2.34 -7.44
N ASN A 167 -9.22 -2.20 -8.68
CA ASN A 167 -8.81 -0.91 -9.26
C ASN A 167 -7.84 -0.11 -8.35
N GLY A 168 -6.89 -0.80 -7.73
CA GLY A 168 -5.88 -0.19 -6.85
C GLY A 168 -6.39 0.25 -5.48
N LYS A 169 -7.61 -0.16 -5.07
CA LYS A 169 -8.16 0.10 -3.74
C LYS A 169 -8.50 -1.21 -3.03
N GLU A 170 -8.27 -1.24 -1.73
CA GLU A 170 -8.68 -2.35 -0.88
C GLU A 170 -10.22 -2.39 -0.76
N VAL A 171 -10.77 -3.60 -0.76
CA VAL A 171 -12.20 -3.86 -0.58
C VAL A 171 -12.35 -5.03 0.39
N SER A 172 -13.46 -5.07 1.13
CA SER A 172 -13.70 -6.12 2.12
C SER A 172 -14.22 -7.43 1.53
N THR A 173 -14.81 -7.39 0.33
CA THR A 173 -15.50 -8.53 -0.29
C THR A 173 -15.37 -8.51 -1.81
N ILE A 174 -15.52 -9.68 -2.43
CA ILE A 174 -15.67 -9.82 -3.88
C ILE A 174 -17.15 -9.72 -4.24
N ASP A 175 -17.50 -8.65 -4.98
CA ASP A 175 -18.82 -8.49 -5.57
C ASP A 175 -18.84 -9.10 -6.98
N THR A 176 -19.70 -10.10 -7.18
CA THR A 176 -19.87 -10.86 -8.41
C THR A 176 -21.12 -10.47 -9.21
N SER A 177 -21.80 -9.37 -8.85
CA SER A 177 -23.04 -8.94 -9.52
C SER A 177 -22.81 -8.37 -10.93
N ALA A 178 -21.56 -8.15 -11.33
CA ALA A 178 -21.20 -7.61 -12.64
C ALA A 178 -19.78 -8.07 -13.05
N PRO A 179 -19.46 -8.06 -14.36
CA PRO A 179 -18.11 -8.40 -14.83
C PRO A 179 -17.04 -7.53 -14.20
N CYS A 180 -16.01 -8.15 -13.61
CA CYS A 180 -14.94 -7.46 -12.92
C CYS A 180 -13.74 -8.37 -12.66
N THR A 181 -12.60 -7.76 -12.32
CA THR A 181 -11.39 -8.47 -11.90
C THR A 181 -10.94 -7.96 -10.54
N TYR A 182 -10.62 -8.89 -9.65
CA TYR A 182 -10.04 -8.63 -8.33
C TYR A 182 -8.67 -9.29 -8.23
N SER A 183 -7.77 -8.66 -7.48
CA SER A 183 -6.48 -9.23 -7.08
C SER A 183 -6.49 -9.47 -5.58
N ILE A 184 -6.35 -10.71 -5.17
CA ILE A 184 -6.22 -11.09 -3.76
C ILE A 184 -4.74 -11.25 -3.47
N TYR A 185 -4.23 -10.38 -2.60
CA TYR A 185 -2.86 -10.43 -2.12
C TYR A 185 -2.79 -11.25 -0.85
N TYR A 186 -1.86 -12.19 -0.84
CA TYR A 186 -1.46 -12.98 0.32
C TYR A 186 -0.08 -12.49 0.72
N SER A 187 0.08 -12.10 1.97
CA SER A 187 1.28 -11.42 2.47
C SER A 187 1.74 -12.03 3.79
N LEU A 188 3.04 -12.17 3.94
CA LEU A 188 3.68 -12.67 5.15
C LEU A 188 5.06 -12.02 5.29
N VAL A 189 5.38 -11.45 6.45
CA VAL A 189 6.75 -10.99 6.75
C VAL A 189 7.50 -12.06 7.54
N GLN A 190 8.70 -12.40 7.08
CA GLN A 190 9.64 -13.24 7.81
C GLN A 190 11.06 -12.70 7.64
N ASN A 191 11.80 -12.57 8.75
CA ASN A 191 13.16 -12.00 8.77
C ASN A 191 13.22 -10.62 8.07
N ASP A 192 12.28 -9.73 8.41
CA ASP A 192 12.13 -8.37 7.86
C ASP A 192 11.87 -8.28 6.35
N LYS A 193 11.58 -9.40 5.68
CA LYS A 193 11.25 -9.45 4.26
C LYS A 193 9.79 -9.82 4.04
N LEU A 194 9.13 -9.04 3.19
CA LEU A 194 7.75 -9.29 2.79
C LEU A 194 7.70 -10.31 1.64
N GLY A 195 7.10 -11.47 1.89
CA GLY A 195 6.67 -12.40 0.85
C GLY A 195 5.28 -12.06 0.35
N LEU A 196 5.06 -12.24 -0.95
CA LEU A 196 3.76 -12.02 -1.60
C LEU A 196 3.41 -13.17 -2.53
N SER A 197 2.12 -13.50 -2.55
CA SER A 197 1.50 -14.29 -3.63
C SER A 197 0.19 -13.61 -4.01
N ILE A 198 -0.24 -13.79 -5.26
CA ILE A 198 -1.41 -13.08 -5.80
C ILE A 198 -2.32 -14.07 -6.50
N ARG A 199 -3.61 -14.07 -6.13
CA ARG A 199 -4.68 -14.73 -6.88
C ARG A 199 -5.52 -13.71 -7.63
N THR A 200 -5.84 -14.02 -8.88
CA THR A 200 -6.72 -13.22 -9.72
C THR A 200 -8.10 -13.87 -9.80
N VAL A 201 -9.14 -13.14 -9.41
CA VAL A 201 -10.54 -13.57 -9.55
C VAL A 201 -11.19 -12.76 -10.67
N ILE A 202 -11.72 -13.46 -11.68
CA ILE A 202 -12.35 -12.86 -12.85
C ILE A 202 -13.82 -13.26 -12.86
N VAL A 203 -14.71 -12.28 -12.76
CA VAL A 203 -16.16 -12.45 -12.89
C VAL A 203 -16.55 -12.09 -14.32
N LYS A 204 -17.23 -12.99 -15.03
CA LYS A 204 -17.62 -12.81 -16.44
C LYS A 204 -18.92 -13.52 -16.80
#